data_AF-A0A5N8XK70-F1
#
_entry.id   AF-A0A5N8XK70-F1
#
_cell.length_a   1.000
_cell.length_b   1.000
_cell.length_c   1.000
_cell.angle_alpha   90.00
_cell.angle_beta   90.00
_cell.angle_gamma   90.00
#
_symmetry.space_group_name_H-M   'P 1'
#
loop_
_entity.id
_entity.type
_entity.pdbx_description
1 polymer ?
#
loop_
_entity_poly.entity_id
_entity_poly.type
_entity_poly.pdbx_seq_one_letter_code
_entity_poly.pdbx_strand_id
1 'polypeptide(L)'
;MAGPGEPDETQRDLLRALAGWAGGRLGGRPALYGTEPAAGAERSVRVGELTAALAEAVTSRDVVEAVAEYVLPPFGADGLVFQILEGGRLNVVGAAGYPQEFLSLLDGMPLAAHAPVRDVLQTRTPRFIEAKAEISRRYPTMRRVNEASPKEAVAFLPMIASGRAMGLCVVSFSRPRSFSNEERTLLTALSGLVGQSLERARLYDLEHARARELQRGLLPRTLPRLPAARAAARYLPAGRGEEVGGDWYDLIPLSADRVAMVIGDVMGHGIAEAATMGRLRTAVRTLADLEMPLDELFSRLNDLVSDLGEDFYATCLYAVLDPVARTCTYCLAGHPPPVVVHPDGTVHIPDVAPDPPLGAAKPPFETHQLCLPDESLLVLYTDGLVESATRDADQGLEQLRQMLSRPAVGTACFAAADEDVDVRCLEELCDTVVSGLLPDHEQTTDDAGLLIVHTRCTIAGDVVSLDLPNDPRAAGQAREYVREQLDAWGLGDLVLTTELLVSELVGNVVRHAKDPVRLRLLRSRSLICEVYDGSLTTPRIRHASYTDEGGRGLQLVAALSRRWGARYLHDGKCIWTEQDLPPT
;
A
#
# COMPACT_ATOMS: atom_id res chain seq x y z
N MET A 1 26.02 25.38 -1.15
CA MET A 1 26.03 26.70 -1.80
C MET A 1 26.39 26.52 -3.26
N ALA A 2 25.39 26.40 -4.14
CA ALA A 2 25.58 26.43 -5.59
C ALA A 2 25.21 27.84 -6.07
N GLY A 3 26.11 28.51 -6.78
CA GLY A 3 25.86 29.84 -7.36
C GLY A 3 24.76 29.79 -8.43
N PRO A 4 24.20 30.94 -8.83
CA PRO A 4 23.16 30.99 -9.85
C PRO A 4 23.72 30.40 -11.15
N GLY A 5 23.15 29.28 -11.59
CA GLY A 5 23.55 28.58 -12.82
C GLY A 5 23.44 29.50 -14.03
N GLU A 6 24.41 29.45 -14.92
CA GLU A 6 24.37 30.18 -16.18
C GLU A 6 23.07 29.84 -16.94
N PRO A 7 22.40 30.84 -17.54
CA PRO A 7 21.15 30.59 -18.25
C PRO A 7 21.37 29.65 -19.43
N ASP A 8 20.50 28.64 -19.54
CA ASP A 8 20.46 27.71 -20.68
C ASP A 8 20.20 28.47 -21.99
N GLU A 9 20.54 27.88 -23.13
CA GLU A 9 20.37 28.43 -24.47
C GLU A 9 18.92 28.93 -24.71
N THR A 10 17.94 28.23 -24.14
CA THR A 10 16.52 28.59 -24.15
C THR A 10 16.23 29.89 -23.38
N GLN A 11 16.83 30.08 -22.20
CA GLN A 11 16.72 31.33 -21.43
C GLN A 11 17.45 32.49 -22.13
N ARG A 12 18.56 32.21 -22.83
CA ARG A 12 19.26 33.22 -23.64
C ARG A 12 18.43 33.66 -24.83
N ASP A 13 17.71 32.76 -25.49
CA ASP A 13 16.82 33.12 -26.60
C ASP A 13 15.58 33.90 -26.13
N LEU A 14 15.03 33.57 -24.96
CA LEU A 14 14.00 34.39 -24.30
C LEU A 14 14.53 35.79 -23.97
N LEU A 15 15.71 35.90 -23.35
CA LEU A 15 16.34 37.18 -23.02
C LEU A 15 16.69 37.99 -24.28
N ARG A 16 17.10 37.35 -25.38
CA ARG A 16 17.31 38.02 -26.68
C ARG A 16 16.00 38.49 -27.30
N ALA A 17 14.93 37.71 -27.20
CA ALA A 17 13.60 38.11 -27.68
C ALA A 17 13.07 39.31 -26.87
N LEU A 18 13.21 39.27 -25.53
CA LEU A 18 12.85 40.36 -24.63
C LEU A 18 13.76 41.60 -24.80
N ALA A 19 15.05 41.42 -25.07
CA ALA A 19 15.99 42.51 -25.33
C ALA A 19 15.77 43.16 -26.71
N GLY A 20 15.46 42.36 -27.75
CA GLY A 20 15.05 42.87 -29.07
C GLY A 20 13.76 43.68 -28.98
N TRP A 21 12.85 43.30 -28.09
CA TRP A 21 11.63 44.03 -27.77
C TRP A 21 11.90 45.37 -27.06
N ALA A 22 12.83 45.41 -26.08
CA ALA A 22 13.22 46.65 -25.40
C ALA A 22 14.00 47.62 -26.33
N GLY A 23 14.87 47.10 -27.19
CA GLY A 23 15.69 47.89 -28.11
C GLY A 23 14.91 48.59 -29.23
N GLY A 24 13.79 48.01 -29.67
CA GLY A 24 12.93 48.58 -30.72
C GLY A 24 12.25 49.91 -30.34
N ARG A 25 12.15 50.23 -29.04
CA ARG A 25 11.50 51.47 -28.55
C ARG A 25 12.44 52.69 -28.42
N LEU A 26 13.76 52.51 -28.46
CA LEU A 26 14.72 53.61 -28.26
C LEU A 26 15.20 54.29 -29.56
N GLY A 27 14.78 53.81 -30.74
CA GLY A 27 15.31 54.23 -32.04
C GLY A 27 14.40 55.04 -32.98
N GLY A 28 13.15 55.38 -32.62
CA GLY A 28 12.19 55.99 -33.55
C GLY A 28 11.65 57.36 -33.10
N ARG A 29 11.87 58.41 -33.90
CA ARG A 29 11.23 59.73 -33.76
C ARG A 29 9.69 59.63 -33.83
N PRO A 30 8.92 60.52 -33.16
CA PRO A 30 7.50 60.32 -32.93
C PRO A 30 6.67 60.63 -34.18
N ALA A 31 5.84 59.68 -34.60
CA ALA A 31 4.70 59.91 -35.47
C ALA A 31 3.41 59.66 -34.66
N LEU A 32 2.48 60.61 -34.77
CA LEU A 32 1.22 60.69 -34.02
C LEU A 32 0.21 59.61 -34.45
N TYR A 33 -0.61 59.19 -33.47
CA TYR A 33 -1.81 58.31 -33.49
C TYR A 33 -1.62 56.79 -33.38
N GLY A 34 -2.12 56.23 -32.27
CA GLY A 34 -2.35 54.80 -32.05
C GLY A 34 -2.15 54.37 -30.59
N THR A 35 -3.23 54.25 -29.82
CA THR A 35 -3.24 53.71 -28.45
C THR A 35 -2.98 52.20 -28.43
N GLU A 36 -1.71 51.75 -28.45
CA GLU A 36 -1.30 50.39 -28.05
C GLU A 36 0.06 50.26 -27.27
N PRO A 37 0.37 51.05 -26.22
CA PRO A 37 1.54 50.75 -25.36
C PRO A 37 1.26 49.80 -24.19
N ALA A 38 0.00 49.65 -23.76
CA ALA A 38 -0.37 49.01 -22.49
C ALA A 38 -0.47 47.48 -22.54
N ALA A 39 -1.02 46.91 -23.62
CA ALA A 39 -1.24 45.45 -23.74
C ALA A 39 0.07 44.64 -23.82
N GLY A 40 1.15 45.20 -24.39
CA GLY A 40 2.46 44.53 -24.44
C GLY A 40 3.18 44.49 -23.09
N ALA A 41 3.04 45.54 -22.27
CA ALA A 41 3.63 45.58 -20.93
C ALA A 41 2.92 44.61 -19.97
N GLU A 42 1.59 44.52 -20.05
CA GLU A 42 0.80 43.57 -19.26
C GLU A 42 1.13 42.10 -19.59
N ARG A 43 1.42 41.79 -20.87
CA ARG A 43 1.85 40.45 -21.30
C ARG A 43 3.24 40.09 -20.77
N SER A 44 4.18 41.03 -20.70
CA SER A 44 5.54 40.77 -20.22
C SER A 44 5.56 40.43 -18.72
N VAL A 45 4.77 41.14 -17.90
CA VAL A 45 4.61 40.84 -16.47
C VAL A 45 4.07 39.43 -16.26
N ARG A 46 3.03 39.04 -17.00
CA ARG A 46 2.41 37.72 -16.89
C ARG A 46 3.27 36.57 -17.42
N VAL A 47 4.21 36.84 -18.34
CA VAL A 47 5.22 35.84 -18.78
C VAL A 47 6.21 35.56 -17.65
N GLY A 48 6.58 36.58 -16.87
CA GLY A 48 7.38 36.41 -15.66
C GLY A 48 6.65 35.57 -14.60
N GLU A 49 5.38 35.86 -14.36
CA GLU A 49 4.51 35.11 -13.43
C GLU A 49 4.34 33.65 -13.86
N LEU A 50 4.09 33.40 -15.15
CA LEU A 50 4.02 32.05 -15.69
C LEU A 50 5.34 31.29 -15.50
N THR A 51 6.49 31.95 -15.68
CA THR A 51 7.79 31.30 -15.49
C THR A 51 8.00 30.90 -14.02
N ALA A 52 7.57 31.74 -13.08
CA ALA A 52 7.61 31.43 -11.65
C ALA A 52 6.66 30.28 -11.30
N ALA A 53 5.40 30.33 -11.76
CA ALA A 53 4.42 29.27 -11.54
C ALA A 53 4.87 27.93 -12.15
N LEU A 54 5.44 27.93 -13.35
CA LEU A 54 6.01 26.75 -13.99
C LEU A 54 7.26 26.23 -13.28
N ALA A 55 7.99 27.07 -12.54
CA ALA A 55 9.11 26.65 -11.72
C ALA A 55 8.63 25.93 -10.45
N GLU A 56 7.56 26.41 -9.83
CA GLU A 56 6.93 25.82 -8.63
C GLU A 56 6.07 24.58 -8.94
N ALA A 57 5.58 24.43 -10.18
CA ALA A 57 4.77 23.29 -10.60
C ALA A 57 5.51 21.94 -10.45
N VAL A 58 4.89 21.00 -9.75
CA VAL A 58 5.44 19.67 -9.46
C VAL A 58 4.79 18.61 -10.34
N THR A 59 3.48 18.64 -10.51
CA THR A 59 2.70 17.65 -11.28
C THR A 59 2.29 18.17 -12.65
N SER A 60 1.96 17.27 -13.58
CA SER A 60 1.48 17.69 -14.91
C SER A 60 0.23 18.57 -14.83
N ARG A 61 -0.59 18.36 -13.78
CA ARG A 61 -1.79 19.16 -13.52
C ARG A 61 -1.44 20.59 -13.15
N ASP A 62 -0.47 20.80 -12.26
CA ASP A 62 0.00 22.12 -11.85
C ASP A 62 0.48 22.93 -13.08
N VAL A 63 1.20 22.26 -13.98
CA VAL A 63 1.67 22.88 -15.24
C VAL A 63 0.48 23.28 -16.11
N VAL A 64 -0.52 22.41 -16.29
CA VAL A 64 -1.71 22.73 -17.10
C VAL A 64 -2.49 23.90 -16.51
N GLU A 65 -2.70 23.89 -15.18
CA GLU A 65 -3.43 24.94 -14.45
C GLU A 65 -2.71 26.29 -14.55
N ALA A 66 -1.39 26.31 -14.32
CA ALA A 66 -0.57 27.51 -14.47
C ALA A 66 -0.65 28.07 -15.90
N VAL A 67 -0.56 27.23 -16.93
CA VAL A 67 -0.66 27.71 -18.33
C VAL A 67 -2.07 28.21 -18.64
N ALA A 68 -3.11 27.53 -18.17
CA ALA A 68 -4.48 27.99 -18.36
C ALA A 68 -4.70 29.37 -17.74
N GLU A 69 -4.18 29.60 -16.53
CA GLU A 69 -4.31 30.86 -15.81
C GLU A 69 -3.55 32.02 -16.48
N TYR A 70 -2.28 31.80 -16.82
CA TYR A 70 -1.40 32.89 -17.28
C TYR A 70 -1.34 33.05 -18.80
N VAL A 71 -1.77 32.05 -19.60
CA VAL A 71 -1.75 32.13 -21.08
C VAL A 71 -3.13 32.43 -21.69
N LEU A 72 -4.24 31.95 -21.12
CA LEU A 72 -5.54 32.19 -21.76
C LEU A 72 -5.94 33.68 -21.77
N PRO A 73 -5.98 34.39 -20.63
CA PRO A 73 -6.45 35.78 -20.61
C PRO A 73 -5.62 36.78 -21.45
N PRO A 74 -4.26 36.80 -21.40
CA PRO A 74 -3.47 37.85 -22.07
C PRO A 74 -3.47 37.77 -23.59
N PHE A 75 -3.74 36.57 -24.10
CA PHE A 75 -3.90 36.32 -25.53
C PHE A 75 -5.37 36.41 -25.97
N GLY A 76 -6.32 36.53 -25.04
CA GLY A 76 -7.75 36.43 -25.33
C GLY A 76 -8.14 35.07 -25.90
N ALA A 77 -7.45 34.01 -25.44
CA ALA A 77 -7.75 32.64 -25.79
C ALA A 77 -8.81 32.08 -24.85
N ASP A 78 -9.66 31.21 -25.39
CA ASP A 78 -10.79 30.64 -24.64
C ASP A 78 -10.70 29.11 -24.58
N GLY A 79 -9.58 28.52 -24.99
CA GLY A 79 -9.37 27.09 -24.88
C GLY A 79 -7.90 26.68 -24.98
N LEU A 80 -7.55 25.67 -24.20
CA LEU A 80 -6.23 25.08 -24.10
C LEU A 80 -6.36 23.56 -24.15
N VAL A 81 -5.48 22.88 -24.88
CA VAL A 81 -5.35 21.41 -24.81
C VAL A 81 -3.88 21.03 -24.82
N PHE A 82 -3.50 20.17 -23.89
CA PHE A 82 -2.20 19.52 -23.84
C PHE A 82 -2.31 18.09 -24.31
N GLN A 83 -1.52 17.73 -25.32
CA GLN A 83 -1.42 16.37 -25.82
C GLN A 83 0.02 15.90 -25.77
N ILE A 84 0.23 14.69 -25.29
CA ILE A 84 1.54 14.04 -25.27
C ILE A 84 1.53 12.85 -26.24
N LEU A 85 2.65 12.66 -26.95
CA LEU A 85 2.86 11.53 -27.84
C LEU A 85 3.46 10.33 -27.06
N GLU A 86 2.69 9.28 -26.92
CA GLU A 86 3.08 8.01 -26.29
C GLU A 86 2.70 6.84 -27.18
N GLY A 87 3.64 5.92 -27.47
CA GLY A 87 3.33 4.72 -28.26
C GLY A 87 2.72 5.00 -29.65
N GLY A 88 2.98 6.18 -30.24
CA GLY A 88 2.39 6.62 -31.51
C GLY A 88 0.97 7.18 -31.41
N ARG A 89 0.45 7.38 -30.19
CA ARG A 89 -0.88 7.96 -29.89
C ARG A 89 -0.75 9.27 -29.12
N LEU A 90 -1.72 10.16 -29.32
CA LEU A 90 -1.82 11.45 -28.66
C LEU A 90 -2.75 11.33 -27.46
N ASN A 91 -2.22 11.41 -26.26
CA ASN A 91 -2.98 11.33 -25.01
C ASN A 91 -3.19 12.74 -24.46
N VAL A 92 -4.42 13.07 -24.08
CA VAL A 92 -4.76 14.38 -23.50
C VAL A 92 -4.34 14.38 -22.03
N VAL A 93 -3.44 15.28 -21.66
CA VAL A 93 -2.92 15.40 -20.27
C VAL A 93 -3.66 16.46 -19.47
N GLY A 94 -4.25 17.42 -20.16
CA GLY A 94 -5.10 18.43 -19.54
C GLY A 94 -5.67 19.39 -20.58
N ALA A 95 -6.75 20.05 -20.21
CA ALA A 95 -7.43 20.99 -21.09
C ALA A 95 -8.24 22.02 -20.29
N ALA A 96 -8.50 23.16 -20.91
CA ALA A 96 -9.41 24.18 -20.42
C ALA A 96 -10.27 24.70 -21.58
N GLY A 97 -11.54 25.03 -21.32
CA GLY A 97 -12.42 25.67 -22.31
C GLY A 97 -12.89 24.76 -23.46
N TYR A 98 -12.92 23.44 -23.25
CA TYR A 98 -13.45 22.43 -24.19
C TYR A 98 -14.46 21.50 -23.51
N PRO A 99 -15.50 21.04 -24.24
CA PRO A 99 -16.43 20.03 -23.73
C PRO A 99 -15.79 18.64 -23.68
N GLN A 100 -16.18 17.83 -22.70
CA GLN A 100 -15.58 16.52 -22.44
C GLN A 100 -15.72 15.57 -23.64
N GLU A 101 -16.85 15.63 -24.35
CA GLU A 101 -17.12 14.81 -25.53
C GLU A 101 -16.10 15.06 -26.66
N PHE A 102 -15.62 16.30 -26.78
CA PHE A 102 -14.58 16.65 -27.75
C PHE A 102 -13.21 16.17 -27.30
N LEU A 103 -12.89 16.25 -26.00
CA LEU A 103 -11.63 15.75 -25.46
C LEU A 103 -11.51 14.23 -25.62
N SER A 104 -12.60 13.48 -25.39
CA SER A 104 -12.63 12.02 -25.62
C SER A 104 -12.44 11.63 -27.10
N LEU A 105 -12.76 12.51 -28.05
CA LEU A 105 -12.47 12.28 -29.47
C LEU A 105 -10.98 12.41 -29.78
N LEU A 106 -10.29 13.31 -29.08
CA LEU A 106 -8.87 13.59 -29.26
C LEU A 106 -7.97 12.61 -28.49
N ASP A 107 -8.43 12.15 -27.33
CA ASP A 107 -7.64 11.29 -26.46
C ASP A 107 -7.37 9.90 -27.07
N GLY A 108 -6.12 9.46 -26.97
CA GLY A 108 -5.61 8.25 -27.59
C GLY A 108 -5.57 8.27 -29.12
N MET A 109 -5.84 9.39 -29.82
CA MET A 109 -5.86 9.40 -31.28
C MET A 109 -4.49 9.02 -31.87
N PRO A 110 -4.40 8.09 -32.85
CA PRO A 110 -3.14 7.79 -33.51
C PRO A 110 -2.55 9.03 -34.19
N LEU A 111 -1.25 9.27 -34.03
CA LEU A 111 -0.57 10.42 -34.65
C LEU A 111 -0.78 10.46 -36.17
N ALA A 112 -0.83 9.29 -36.80
CA ALA A 112 -1.10 9.15 -38.23
C ALA A 112 -2.47 9.71 -38.67
N ALA A 113 -3.46 9.69 -37.78
CA ALA A 113 -4.81 10.20 -38.02
C ALA A 113 -4.92 11.72 -37.75
N HIS A 114 -4.01 12.31 -37.00
CA HIS A 114 -4.03 13.74 -36.65
C HIS A 114 -3.05 14.58 -37.49
N ALA A 115 -3.37 14.83 -38.75
CA ALA A 115 -2.45 15.47 -39.71
C ALA A 115 -1.83 16.82 -39.26
N PRO A 116 -2.57 17.80 -38.68
CA PRO A 116 -1.98 19.06 -38.22
C PRO A 116 -0.90 18.88 -37.15
N VAL A 117 -1.18 18.05 -36.13
CA VAL A 117 -0.26 17.71 -35.04
C VAL A 117 0.96 16.98 -35.57
N ARG A 118 0.77 16.00 -36.46
CA ARG A 118 1.87 15.27 -37.10
C ARG A 118 2.82 16.23 -37.81
N ASP A 119 2.30 17.15 -38.62
CA ASP A 119 3.11 18.12 -39.34
C ASP A 119 3.92 18.99 -38.37
N VAL A 120 3.28 19.51 -37.31
CA VAL A 120 3.94 20.34 -36.28
C VAL A 120 5.04 19.58 -35.53
N LEU A 121 4.80 18.32 -35.15
CA LEU A 121 5.81 17.51 -34.46
C LEU A 121 6.97 17.11 -35.38
N GLN A 122 6.70 16.85 -36.67
CA GLN A 122 7.73 16.52 -37.66
C GLN A 122 8.62 17.72 -37.99
N THR A 123 8.02 18.89 -38.23
CA THR A 123 8.79 20.10 -38.54
C THR A 123 9.35 20.78 -37.30
N ARG A 124 8.83 20.45 -36.10
CA ARG A 124 9.13 21.11 -34.83
C ARG A 124 8.89 22.62 -34.88
N THR A 125 7.98 23.04 -35.76
CA THR A 125 7.64 24.45 -35.96
C THR A 125 6.16 24.68 -35.64
N PRO A 126 5.84 25.71 -34.85
CA PRO A 126 4.47 26.12 -34.57
C PRO A 126 3.66 26.36 -35.84
N ARG A 127 2.37 26.03 -35.77
CA ARG A 127 1.40 26.33 -36.84
C ARG A 127 0.25 27.13 -36.28
N PHE A 128 0.02 28.28 -36.88
CA PHE A 128 -1.07 29.18 -36.52
C PHE A 128 -2.12 29.14 -37.62
N ILE A 129 -3.35 28.78 -37.26
CA ILE A 129 -4.50 28.72 -38.14
C ILE A 129 -5.45 29.83 -37.73
N GLU A 130 -5.69 30.77 -38.64
CA GLU A 130 -6.42 32.02 -38.37
C GLU A 130 -7.94 31.86 -38.55
N ALA A 131 -8.37 30.81 -39.26
CA ALA A 131 -9.77 30.48 -39.49
C ALA A 131 -10.02 28.97 -39.65
N LYS A 132 -11.13 28.48 -39.14
CA LYS A 132 -11.54 27.06 -39.13
C LYS A 132 -11.59 26.43 -40.52
N ALA A 133 -11.97 27.22 -41.52
CA ALA A 133 -12.02 26.81 -42.93
C ALA A 133 -10.63 26.42 -43.48
N GLU A 134 -9.55 26.98 -42.94
CA GLU A 134 -8.19 26.62 -43.36
C GLU A 134 -7.83 25.19 -42.95
N ILE A 135 -8.25 24.73 -41.76
CA ILE A 135 -8.04 23.34 -41.33
C ILE A 135 -8.71 22.37 -42.30
N SER A 136 -9.97 22.61 -42.66
CA SER A 136 -10.71 21.76 -43.61
C SER A 136 -10.08 21.74 -45.01
N ARG A 137 -9.52 22.87 -45.46
CA ARG A 137 -8.84 22.96 -46.77
C ARG A 137 -7.50 22.25 -46.78
N ARG A 138 -6.68 22.46 -45.74
CA ARG A 138 -5.29 21.99 -45.67
C ARG A 138 -5.17 20.56 -45.16
N TYR A 139 -6.10 20.13 -44.31
CA TYR A 139 -6.14 18.81 -43.69
C TYR A 139 -7.53 18.17 -43.84
N PRO A 140 -7.94 17.75 -45.05
CA PRO A 140 -9.28 17.20 -45.29
C PRO A 140 -9.62 15.99 -44.40
N THR A 141 -8.63 15.20 -44.00
CA THR A 141 -8.79 14.05 -43.10
C THR A 141 -9.25 14.43 -41.69
N MET A 142 -9.06 15.69 -41.29
CA MET A 142 -9.47 16.20 -39.97
C MET A 142 -10.86 16.83 -39.97
N ARG A 143 -11.60 16.80 -41.09
CA ARG A 143 -12.88 17.51 -41.23
C ARG A 143 -13.88 17.20 -40.10
N ARG A 144 -14.05 15.93 -39.74
CA ARG A 144 -14.98 15.52 -38.67
C ARG A 144 -14.61 16.09 -37.30
N VAL A 145 -13.32 16.02 -36.95
CA VAL A 145 -12.79 16.58 -35.69
C VAL A 145 -12.89 18.10 -35.70
N ASN A 146 -12.58 18.73 -36.84
CA ASN A 146 -12.69 20.17 -37.01
C ASN A 146 -14.14 20.65 -36.85
N GLU A 147 -15.11 19.98 -37.48
CA GLU A 147 -16.54 20.30 -37.36
C GLU A 147 -17.04 20.20 -35.91
N ALA A 148 -16.59 19.17 -35.17
CA ALA A 148 -16.93 18.96 -33.77
C ALA A 148 -16.28 19.98 -32.80
N SER A 149 -15.20 20.65 -33.20
CA SER A 149 -14.51 21.64 -32.36
C SER A 149 -15.32 22.94 -32.25
N PRO A 150 -15.52 23.52 -31.06
CA PRO A 150 -16.18 24.81 -30.89
C PRO A 150 -15.29 26.02 -31.25
N LYS A 151 -14.05 25.80 -31.72
CA LYS A 151 -13.05 26.86 -31.92
C LYS A 151 -12.87 27.22 -33.39
N GLU A 152 -12.59 28.50 -33.64
CA GLU A 152 -12.50 29.10 -34.97
C GLU A 152 -11.06 29.45 -35.39
N ALA A 153 -10.15 29.69 -34.45
CA ALA A 153 -8.73 29.86 -34.71
C ALA A 153 -7.89 29.08 -33.68
N VAL A 154 -6.73 28.59 -34.10
CA VAL A 154 -5.91 27.65 -33.30
C VAL A 154 -4.42 27.88 -33.54
N ALA A 155 -3.65 27.94 -32.47
CA ALA A 155 -2.19 27.86 -32.47
C ALA A 155 -1.77 26.46 -31.98
N PHE A 156 -1.17 25.69 -32.88
CA PHE A 156 -0.53 24.42 -32.59
C PHE A 156 0.93 24.67 -32.25
N LEU A 157 1.29 24.47 -30.99
CA LEU A 157 2.61 24.78 -30.46
C LEU A 157 3.31 23.48 -30.06
N PRO A 158 4.45 23.11 -30.67
CA PRO A 158 5.19 21.92 -30.27
C PRO A 158 5.79 22.13 -28.88
N MET A 159 5.59 21.15 -28.00
CA MET A 159 6.27 21.07 -26.72
C MET A 159 7.56 20.28 -26.93
N ILE A 160 8.69 20.97 -26.84
CA ILE A 160 10.01 20.41 -27.10
C ILE A 160 10.79 20.47 -25.79
N ALA A 161 11.31 19.32 -25.38
CA ALA A 161 12.17 19.20 -24.23
C ALA A 161 13.32 18.23 -24.57
N SER A 162 14.53 18.53 -24.09
CA SER A 162 15.74 17.73 -24.36
C SER A 162 15.96 17.42 -25.85
N GLY A 163 15.60 18.34 -26.76
CA GLY A 163 15.72 18.18 -28.21
C GLY A 163 14.70 17.21 -28.86
N ARG A 164 13.69 16.74 -28.11
CA ARG A 164 12.62 15.85 -28.57
C ARG A 164 11.27 16.55 -28.50
N ALA A 165 10.46 16.42 -29.55
CA ALA A 165 9.08 16.89 -29.53
C ALA A 165 8.23 15.87 -28.76
N MET A 166 7.81 16.23 -27.55
CA MET A 166 7.04 15.36 -26.66
C MET A 166 5.55 15.35 -26.98
N GLY A 167 5.04 16.44 -27.56
CA GLY A 167 3.61 16.66 -27.68
C GLY A 167 3.27 18.06 -28.19
N LEU A 168 2.02 18.47 -28.01
CA LEU A 168 1.55 19.81 -28.34
C LEU A 168 0.85 20.49 -27.18
N CYS A 169 1.05 21.80 -27.14
CA CYS A 169 0.17 22.75 -26.49
C CYS A 169 -0.68 23.40 -27.59
N VAL A 170 -2.00 23.32 -27.46
CA VAL A 170 -2.95 23.89 -28.41
C VAL A 170 -3.68 25.05 -27.74
N VAL A 171 -3.40 26.27 -28.18
CA VAL A 171 -4.10 27.48 -27.74
C VAL A 171 -5.15 27.85 -28.77
N SER A 172 -6.38 28.10 -28.35
CA SER A 172 -7.52 28.18 -29.25
C SER A 172 -8.51 29.29 -28.90
N PHE A 173 -9.23 29.76 -29.92
CA PHE A 173 -10.03 30.97 -29.89
C PHE A 173 -11.40 30.69 -30.50
N SER A 174 -12.45 31.25 -29.90
CA SER A 174 -13.84 31.06 -30.34
C SER A 174 -14.22 31.91 -31.56
N ARG A 175 -13.32 32.79 -32.02
CA ARG A 175 -13.50 33.64 -33.20
C ARG A 175 -12.28 33.57 -34.13
N PRO A 176 -12.46 33.75 -35.45
CA PRO A 176 -11.34 33.91 -36.37
C PRO A 176 -10.49 35.12 -35.97
N ARG A 177 -9.17 35.00 -36.10
CA ARG A 177 -8.23 36.08 -35.76
C ARG A 177 -6.89 35.91 -36.46
N SER A 178 -6.20 37.02 -36.70
CA SER A 178 -4.80 37.02 -37.09
C SER A 178 -3.86 36.92 -35.89
N PHE A 179 -2.65 36.41 -36.11
CA PHE A 179 -1.58 36.40 -35.10
C PHE A 179 -0.44 37.33 -35.52
N SER A 180 -0.09 38.30 -34.67
CA SER A 180 1.05 39.18 -34.94
C SER A 180 2.37 38.40 -34.86
N ASN A 181 3.45 38.93 -35.47
CA ASN A 181 4.77 38.30 -35.37
C ASN A 181 5.27 38.23 -33.91
N GLU A 182 4.91 39.22 -33.09
CA GLU A 182 5.21 39.23 -31.66
C GLU A 182 4.47 38.11 -30.92
N GLU A 183 3.16 37.94 -31.15
CA GLU A 183 2.36 36.86 -30.54
C GLU A 183 2.87 35.48 -30.95
N ARG A 184 3.23 35.31 -32.23
CA ARG A 184 3.80 34.07 -32.75
C ARG A 184 5.11 33.74 -32.04
N THR A 185 5.99 34.73 -31.87
CA THR A 185 7.29 34.56 -31.21
C THR A 185 7.10 34.21 -29.73
N LEU A 186 6.19 34.90 -29.04
CA LEU A 186 5.93 34.69 -27.63
C LEU A 186 5.31 33.32 -27.35
N LEU A 187 4.25 32.93 -28.08
CA LEU A 187 3.63 31.61 -27.94
C LEU A 187 4.62 30.47 -28.24
N THR A 188 5.55 30.68 -29.18
CA THR A 188 6.61 29.72 -29.48
C THR A 188 7.60 29.59 -28.33
N ALA A 189 8.03 30.71 -27.73
CA ALA A 189 8.93 30.67 -26.58
C ALA A 189 8.26 30.00 -25.36
N LEU A 190 6.99 30.34 -25.11
CA LEU A 190 6.20 29.73 -24.03
C LEU A 190 6.04 28.23 -24.22
N SER A 191 5.86 27.73 -25.45
CA SER A 191 5.73 26.29 -25.67
C SER A 191 7.00 25.49 -25.38
N GLY A 192 8.18 26.12 -25.48
CA GLY A 192 9.45 25.56 -25.03
C GLY A 192 9.50 25.41 -23.51
N LEU A 193 9.18 26.49 -22.77
CA LEU A 193 9.14 26.49 -21.30
C LEU A 193 8.13 25.47 -20.77
N VAL A 194 6.92 25.49 -21.33
CA VAL A 194 5.87 24.56 -20.96
C VAL A 194 6.26 23.12 -21.30
N GLY A 195 6.95 22.89 -22.43
CA GLY A 195 7.49 21.59 -22.76
C GLY A 195 8.49 21.07 -21.72
N GLN A 196 9.42 21.91 -21.26
CA GLN A 196 10.40 21.53 -20.23
C GLN A 196 9.73 21.25 -18.88
N SER A 197 8.86 22.14 -18.41
CA SER A 197 8.15 21.95 -17.14
C SER A 197 7.23 20.74 -17.16
N LEU A 198 6.54 20.48 -18.28
CA LEU A 198 5.71 19.29 -18.42
C LEU A 198 6.54 18.00 -18.52
N GLU A 199 7.75 18.02 -19.10
CA GLU A 199 8.66 16.85 -19.11
C GLU A 199 9.04 16.49 -17.68
N ARG A 200 9.49 17.49 -16.92
CA ARG A 200 9.87 17.36 -15.52
C ARG A 200 8.71 16.84 -14.68
N ALA A 201 7.56 17.48 -14.79
CA ALA A 201 6.38 17.14 -14.02
C ALA A 201 5.84 15.74 -14.33
N ARG A 202 5.93 15.32 -15.60
CA ARG A 202 5.54 13.98 -16.00
C ARG A 202 6.51 12.90 -15.53
N LEU A 203 7.80 13.17 -15.52
CA LEU A 203 8.78 12.24 -14.95
C LEU A 203 8.50 12.04 -13.47
N TYR A 204 8.20 13.12 -12.75
CA TYR A 204 7.75 13.08 -11.37
C TYR A 204 6.48 12.23 -11.21
N ASP A 205 5.42 12.51 -11.98
CA ASP A 205 4.15 11.75 -11.94
C ASP A 205 4.37 10.24 -12.22
N LEU A 206 5.26 9.90 -13.16
CA LEU A 206 5.56 8.51 -13.52
C LEU A 206 6.36 7.78 -12.43
N GLU A 207 7.36 8.43 -11.84
CA GLU A 207 8.11 7.88 -10.71
C GLU A 207 7.19 7.66 -9.50
N HIS A 208 6.31 8.63 -9.22
CA HIS A 208 5.32 8.56 -8.16
C HIS A 208 4.33 7.41 -8.37
N ALA A 209 3.81 7.25 -9.58
CA ALA A 209 2.91 6.15 -9.92
C ALA A 209 3.58 4.77 -9.70
N ARG A 210 4.86 4.63 -10.05
CA ARG A 210 5.63 3.38 -9.86
C ARG A 210 5.90 3.10 -8.39
N ALA A 211 6.29 4.11 -7.61
CA ALA A 211 6.51 4.01 -6.18
C ALA A 211 5.24 3.50 -5.47
N ARG A 212 4.08 4.11 -5.76
CA ARG A 212 2.78 3.67 -5.25
C ARG A 212 2.39 2.25 -5.67
N GLU A 213 2.69 1.85 -6.91
CA GLU A 213 2.40 0.51 -7.39
C GLU A 213 3.27 -0.54 -6.66
N LEU A 214 4.56 -0.27 -6.46
CA LEU A 214 5.44 -1.11 -5.67
C LEU A 214 4.90 -1.27 -4.24
N GLN A 215 4.58 -0.16 -3.58
CA GLN A 215 4.03 -0.14 -2.22
C GLN A 215 2.76 -0.98 -2.08
N ARG A 216 1.80 -0.80 -3.00
CA ARG A 216 0.56 -1.60 -3.06
C ARG A 216 0.83 -3.08 -3.33
N GLY A 217 1.95 -3.41 -3.97
CA GLY A 217 2.40 -4.78 -4.18
C GLY A 217 3.04 -5.41 -2.94
N LEU A 218 3.62 -4.60 -2.05
CA LEU A 218 4.32 -5.08 -0.85
C LEU A 218 3.41 -5.34 0.34
N LEU A 219 2.25 -4.67 0.44
CA LEU A 219 1.27 -4.88 1.49
C LEU A 219 0.21 -5.94 1.10
N PRO A 220 -0.47 -6.58 2.07
CA PRO A 220 -1.61 -7.44 1.77
C PRO A 220 -2.72 -6.65 1.07
N ARG A 221 -3.17 -7.11 -0.11
CA ARG A 221 -4.31 -6.50 -0.81
C ARG A 221 -5.64 -6.72 -0.07
N THR A 222 -5.76 -7.87 0.58
CA THR A 222 -6.91 -8.29 1.36
C THR A 222 -6.42 -9.13 2.52
N LEU A 223 -6.93 -8.87 3.73
CA LEU A 223 -6.66 -9.70 4.89
C LEU A 223 -7.47 -11.01 4.81
N PRO A 224 -6.92 -12.14 5.29
CA PRO A 224 -7.63 -13.41 5.27
C PRO A 224 -8.83 -13.41 6.23
N ARG A 225 -9.85 -14.16 5.84
CA ARG A 225 -11.04 -14.45 6.66
C ARG A 225 -10.76 -15.68 7.53
N LEU A 226 -10.70 -15.52 8.86
CA LEU A 226 -10.21 -16.55 9.78
C LEU A 226 -11.24 -16.83 10.89
N PRO A 227 -11.58 -18.09 11.25
CA PRO A 227 -12.60 -18.37 12.28
C PRO A 227 -12.42 -17.59 13.60
N ALA A 228 -11.17 -17.48 14.05
CA ALA A 228 -10.77 -16.82 15.30
C ALA A 228 -10.58 -15.30 15.21
N ALA A 229 -10.60 -14.71 14.00
CA ALA A 229 -10.29 -13.29 13.83
C ALA A 229 -10.98 -12.66 12.61
N ARG A 230 -11.50 -11.45 12.79
CA ARG A 230 -11.86 -10.53 11.70
C ARG A 230 -10.97 -9.30 11.80
N ALA A 231 -10.54 -8.75 10.68
CA ALA A 231 -9.60 -7.64 10.70
C ALA A 231 -9.83 -6.65 9.58
N ALA A 232 -9.54 -5.39 9.86
CA ALA A 232 -9.41 -4.32 8.89
C ALA A 232 -8.11 -3.56 9.15
N ALA A 233 -7.55 -2.97 8.09
CA ALA A 233 -6.33 -2.19 8.18
C ALA A 233 -6.42 -0.92 7.35
N ARG A 234 -5.63 0.08 7.75
CA ARG A 234 -5.35 1.29 6.99
C ARG A 234 -3.86 1.52 6.96
N TYR A 235 -3.42 2.03 5.82
CA TYR A 235 -2.07 2.46 5.60
C TYR A 235 -2.14 3.82 4.92
N LEU A 236 -1.53 4.82 5.55
CA LEU A 236 -1.44 6.18 5.04
C LEU A 236 0.03 6.49 4.82
N PRO A 237 0.47 6.70 3.56
CA PRO A 237 1.83 7.16 3.32
C PRO A 237 2.03 8.59 3.82
N ALA A 238 3.27 8.94 4.17
CA ALA A 238 3.68 10.31 4.45
C ALA A 238 3.33 11.29 3.31
N GLY A 239 3.12 12.57 3.66
CA GLY A 239 2.64 13.67 2.82
C GLY A 239 3.53 14.09 1.63
N ARG A 240 3.22 15.25 1.03
CA ARG A 240 3.63 15.71 -0.33
C ARG A 240 5.14 15.59 -0.66
N GLY A 241 5.52 14.37 -1.05
CA GLY A 241 6.84 13.97 -1.53
C GLY A 241 6.96 12.47 -1.83
N GLU A 242 5.88 11.68 -1.60
CA GLU A 242 5.63 10.27 -1.94
C GLU A 242 6.87 9.40 -2.16
N GLU A 243 7.62 9.26 -1.08
CA GLU A 243 8.56 8.15 -0.96
C GLU A 243 7.81 6.89 -0.51
N VAL A 244 8.28 5.72 -0.93
CA VAL A 244 7.66 4.46 -0.53
C VAL A 244 7.93 4.24 0.94
N GLY A 245 6.90 3.87 1.66
CA GLY A 245 6.99 3.71 3.10
C GLY A 245 7.71 2.50 3.66
N GLY A 246 8.14 2.65 4.90
CA GLY A 246 8.73 1.59 5.74
C GLY A 246 7.70 0.74 6.48
N ASP A 247 6.51 1.29 6.74
CA ASP A 247 5.43 0.67 7.51
C ASP A 247 4.82 -0.57 6.83
N TRP A 248 4.58 -1.63 7.61
CA TRP A 248 3.84 -2.82 7.15
C TRP A 248 2.98 -3.48 8.22
N TYR A 249 2.03 -4.27 7.75
CA TYR A 249 1.23 -5.15 8.59
C TYR A 249 0.93 -6.47 7.89
N ASP A 250 0.59 -7.49 8.68
CA ASP A 250 0.08 -8.76 8.16
C ASP A 250 -0.82 -9.49 9.15
N LEU A 251 -1.64 -10.40 8.63
CA LEU A 251 -2.47 -11.33 9.39
C LEU A 251 -2.26 -12.73 8.83
N ILE A 252 -1.65 -13.60 9.64
CA ILE A 252 -1.11 -14.89 9.19
C ILE A 252 -1.86 -16.03 9.91
N PRO A 253 -2.56 -16.92 9.17
CA PRO A 253 -3.16 -18.10 9.76
C PRO A 253 -2.12 -19.13 10.18
N LEU A 254 -2.17 -19.57 11.42
CA LEU A 254 -1.32 -20.64 11.97
C LEU A 254 -2.14 -21.92 12.20
N SER A 255 -1.51 -23.00 12.68
CA SER A 255 -2.25 -24.20 13.09
C SER A 255 -3.18 -23.96 14.27
N ALA A 256 -4.18 -24.84 14.41
CA ALA A 256 -5.19 -24.80 15.46
C ALA A 256 -5.98 -23.48 15.52
N ASP A 257 -6.25 -22.92 14.33
CA ASP A 257 -6.91 -21.62 14.14
C ASP A 257 -6.26 -20.44 14.86
N ARG A 258 -5.02 -20.62 15.32
CA ARG A 258 -4.25 -19.52 15.88
C ARG A 258 -3.96 -18.50 14.79
N VAL A 259 -3.83 -17.25 15.19
CA VAL A 259 -3.66 -16.13 14.27
C VAL A 259 -2.46 -15.31 14.70
N ALA A 260 -1.48 -15.18 13.82
CA ALA A 260 -0.40 -14.23 13.97
C ALA A 260 -0.79 -12.88 13.39
N MET A 261 -0.51 -11.82 14.13
CA MET A 261 -0.74 -10.42 13.78
C MET A 261 0.60 -9.72 13.84
N VAL A 262 0.90 -8.93 12.80
CA VAL A 262 2.19 -8.27 12.67
C VAL A 262 1.96 -6.84 12.27
N ILE A 263 2.69 -5.94 12.90
CA ILE A 263 2.87 -4.58 12.44
C ILE A 263 4.33 -4.18 12.68
N GLY A 264 4.90 -3.34 11.83
CA GLY A 264 6.24 -2.85 12.02
C GLY A 264 6.54 -1.68 11.10
N ASP A 265 7.67 -1.07 11.36
CA ASP A 265 8.19 0.07 10.62
C ASP A 265 9.69 -0.11 10.37
N VAL A 266 10.15 0.22 9.16
CA VAL A 266 11.57 0.27 8.82
C VAL A 266 11.99 1.72 8.87
N MET A 267 12.97 2.03 9.72
CA MET A 267 13.44 3.40 9.92
C MET A 267 13.84 4.05 8.58
N GLY A 268 13.23 5.19 8.30
CA GLY A 268 13.44 5.97 7.08
C GLY A 268 12.30 5.82 6.08
N HIS A 269 12.43 6.46 4.93
CA HIS A 269 11.46 6.39 3.85
C HIS A 269 12.20 6.28 2.52
N GLY A 270 11.60 5.59 1.55
CA GLY A 270 12.20 5.38 0.25
C GLY A 270 12.08 3.97 -0.29
N ILE A 271 12.59 3.78 -1.51
CA ILE A 271 12.54 2.49 -2.20
C ILE A 271 13.39 1.42 -1.48
N ALA A 272 14.48 1.82 -0.81
CA ALA A 272 15.35 0.89 -0.10
C ALA A 272 14.67 0.34 1.17
N GLU A 273 14.00 1.21 1.90
CA GLU A 273 13.25 0.94 3.13
C GLU A 273 12.05 0.06 2.81
N ALA A 274 11.32 0.38 1.74
CA ALA A 274 10.26 -0.47 1.22
C ALA A 274 10.74 -1.87 0.80
N ALA A 275 11.92 -1.96 0.18
CA ALA A 275 12.51 -3.26 -0.16
C ALA A 275 12.88 -4.07 1.09
N THR A 276 13.42 -3.41 2.12
CA THR A 276 13.71 -4.01 3.42
C THR A 276 12.44 -4.48 4.13
N MET A 277 11.40 -3.65 4.14
CA MET A 277 10.07 -4.00 4.63
C MET A 277 9.52 -5.26 3.94
N GLY A 278 9.60 -5.31 2.61
CA GLY A 278 9.17 -6.48 1.83
C GLY A 278 9.93 -7.77 2.19
N ARG A 279 11.24 -7.64 2.46
CA ARG A 279 12.08 -8.76 2.94
C ARG A 279 11.68 -9.20 4.35
N LEU A 280 11.48 -8.26 5.27
CA LEU A 280 11.07 -8.55 6.64
C LEU A 280 9.71 -9.23 6.68
N ARG A 281 8.71 -8.68 5.99
CA ARG A 281 7.38 -9.29 5.86
C ARG A 281 7.45 -10.72 5.32
N THR A 282 8.28 -10.97 4.31
CA THR A 282 8.48 -12.32 3.75
C THR A 282 9.17 -13.26 4.74
N ALA A 283 10.19 -12.77 5.47
CA ALA A 283 10.87 -13.52 6.51
C ALA A 283 9.92 -13.90 7.64
N VAL A 284 9.13 -12.93 8.14
CA VAL A 284 8.11 -13.13 9.17
C VAL A 284 7.12 -14.22 8.75
N ARG A 285 6.57 -14.16 7.53
CA ARG A 285 5.68 -15.22 7.01
C ARG A 285 6.35 -16.58 7.00
N THR A 286 7.60 -16.65 6.55
CA THR A 286 8.34 -17.91 6.48
C THR A 286 8.60 -18.49 7.88
N LEU A 287 8.97 -17.65 8.84
CA LEU A 287 9.22 -18.07 10.23
C LEU A 287 7.92 -18.45 10.95
N ALA A 288 6.82 -17.74 10.66
CA ALA A 288 5.49 -18.05 11.17
C ALA A 288 4.98 -19.40 10.65
N ASP A 289 5.18 -19.70 9.36
CA ASP A 289 4.84 -21.00 8.76
C ASP A 289 5.63 -22.17 9.37
N LEU A 290 6.82 -21.90 9.91
CA LEU A 290 7.63 -22.88 10.65
C LEU A 290 7.19 -23.05 12.12
N GLU A 291 6.19 -22.30 12.57
CA GLU A 291 5.69 -22.25 13.95
C GLU A 291 6.79 -22.07 15.00
N MET A 292 7.76 -21.23 14.66
CA MET A 292 8.89 -20.90 15.51
C MET A 292 8.41 -20.19 16.79
N PRO A 293 8.96 -20.53 17.97
CA PRO A 293 8.77 -19.75 19.19
C PRO A 293 9.12 -18.27 18.99
N LEU A 294 8.42 -17.36 19.67
CA LEU A 294 8.56 -15.92 19.43
C LEU A 294 9.97 -15.40 19.71
N ASP A 295 10.61 -15.88 20.77
CA ASP A 295 11.99 -15.52 21.13
C ASP A 295 13.00 -15.91 20.04
N GLU A 296 12.88 -17.12 19.47
CA GLU A 296 13.70 -17.54 18.34
C GLU A 296 13.35 -16.75 17.07
N LEU A 297 12.05 -16.54 16.79
CA LEU A 297 11.59 -15.78 15.62
C LEU A 297 12.19 -14.37 15.62
N PHE A 298 12.12 -13.64 16.74
CA PHE A 298 12.69 -12.30 16.85
C PHE A 298 14.20 -12.31 16.80
N SER A 299 14.86 -13.33 17.37
CA SER A 299 16.31 -13.47 17.24
C SER A 299 16.72 -13.60 15.76
N ARG A 300 15.99 -14.39 14.96
CA ARG A 300 16.22 -14.51 13.51
C ARG A 300 15.93 -13.21 12.76
N LEU A 301 14.86 -12.51 13.10
CA LEU A 301 14.55 -11.21 12.49
C LEU A 301 15.62 -10.17 12.81
N ASN A 302 16.12 -10.15 14.05
CA ASN A 302 17.19 -9.26 14.46
C ASN A 302 18.48 -9.52 13.69
N ASP A 303 18.89 -10.80 13.57
CA ASP A 303 20.05 -11.18 12.75
C ASP A 303 19.88 -10.74 11.28
N LEU A 304 18.68 -10.94 10.71
CA LEU A 304 18.40 -10.53 9.34
C LEU A 304 18.50 -9.03 9.10
N VAL A 305 18.10 -8.20 10.08
CA VAL A 305 18.25 -6.73 10.00
C VAL A 305 19.71 -6.34 10.21
N SER A 306 20.40 -6.92 11.19
CA SER A 306 21.83 -6.68 11.43
C SER A 306 22.69 -7.00 10.21
N ASP A 307 22.34 -8.04 9.44
CA ASP A 307 23.03 -8.41 8.19
C ASP A 307 22.84 -7.39 7.05
N LEU A 308 21.92 -6.43 7.16
CA LEU A 308 21.72 -5.36 6.17
C LEU A 308 22.74 -4.24 6.29
N GLY A 309 23.30 -4.03 7.49
CA GLY A 309 24.25 -2.96 7.79
C GLY A 309 23.96 -2.26 9.12
N GLU A 310 24.94 -1.50 9.61
CA GLU A 310 24.88 -0.82 10.92
C GLU A 310 23.87 0.34 11.00
N ASP A 311 23.39 0.82 9.86
CA ASP A 311 22.44 1.94 9.75
C ASP A 311 20.98 1.47 9.57
N PHE A 312 20.73 0.15 9.52
CA PHE A 312 19.39 -0.41 9.34
C PHE A 312 18.77 -0.82 10.67
N TYR A 313 17.60 -0.26 10.97
CA TYR A 313 16.79 -0.62 12.12
C TYR A 313 15.33 -0.75 11.71
N ALA A 314 14.60 -1.62 12.41
CA ALA A 314 13.16 -1.75 12.22
C ALA A 314 12.46 -1.98 13.56
N THR A 315 11.32 -1.33 13.75
CA THR A 315 10.40 -1.65 14.83
C THR A 315 9.46 -2.77 14.39
N CYS A 316 9.07 -3.64 15.31
CA CYS A 316 8.16 -4.75 15.00
C CYS A 316 7.40 -5.20 16.24
N LEU A 317 6.08 -5.34 16.11
CA LEU A 317 5.22 -6.09 17.02
C LEU A 317 4.73 -7.32 16.27
N TYR A 318 4.90 -8.48 16.92
CA TYR A 318 4.33 -9.74 16.46
C TYR A 318 3.58 -10.38 17.61
N ALA A 319 2.32 -10.72 17.36
CA ALA A 319 1.40 -11.24 18.35
C ALA A 319 0.71 -12.51 17.83
N VAL A 320 0.58 -13.54 18.66
CA VAL A 320 -0.10 -14.79 18.35
C VAL A 320 -1.31 -14.94 19.25
N LEU A 321 -2.49 -14.93 18.65
CA LEU A 321 -3.74 -15.28 19.30
C LEU A 321 -3.93 -16.79 19.32
N ASP A 322 -4.10 -17.36 20.51
CA ASP A 322 -4.67 -18.69 20.70
C ASP A 322 -6.16 -18.60 21.08
N PRO A 323 -7.09 -18.91 20.16
CA PRO A 323 -8.53 -18.76 20.40
C PRO A 323 -9.10 -19.82 21.35
N VAL A 324 -8.37 -20.92 21.57
CA VAL A 324 -8.78 -21.98 22.49
C VAL A 324 -8.36 -21.60 23.91
N ALA A 325 -7.11 -21.17 24.09
CA ALA A 325 -6.59 -20.73 25.38
C ALA A 325 -7.07 -19.33 25.79
N ARG A 326 -7.57 -18.53 24.83
CA ARG A 326 -7.96 -17.12 24.99
C ARG A 326 -6.79 -16.23 25.42
N THR A 327 -5.62 -16.53 24.86
CA THR A 327 -4.37 -15.85 25.19
C THR A 327 -3.74 -15.28 23.94
N CYS A 328 -3.30 -14.03 24.03
CA CYS A 328 -2.45 -13.40 23.04
C CYS A 328 -1.03 -13.32 23.58
N THR A 329 -0.08 -13.95 22.90
CA THR A 329 1.35 -13.91 23.26
C THR A 329 2.08 -13.05 22.25
N TYR A 330 2.89 -12.08 22.70
CA TYR A 330 3.49 -11.10 21.81
C TYR A 330 4.89 -10.66 22.24
N CYS A 331 5.66 -10.16 21.29
CA CYS A 331 6.97 -9.53 21.48
C CYS A 331 6.98 -8.15 20.84
N LEU A 332 7.76 -7.24 21.43
CA LEU A 332 7.90 -5.84 20.99
C LEU A 332 9.38 -5.54 20.74
N ALA A 333 9.76 -5.28 19.50
CA ALA A 333 11.08 -4.74 19.15
C ALA A 333 10.92 -3.27 18.77
N GLY A 334 11.20 -2.37 19.71
CA GLY A 334 11.11 -0.91 19.53
C GLY A 334 9.71 -0.37 19.21
N HIS A 335 8.68 -1.23 19.16
CA HIS A 335 7.36 -0.90 18.68
C HIS A 335 6.38 -0.59 19.84
N PRO A 336 5.41 0.31 19.66
CA PRO A 336 4.40 0.58 20.68
C PRO A 336 3.59 -0.67 21.08
N PRO A 337 3.15 -0.79 22.35
CA PRO A 337 2.30 -1.89 22.79
C PRO A 337 0.91 -1.83 22.13
N PRO A 338 0.22 -2.98 21.95
CA PRO A 338 -1.10 -3.00 21.35
C PRO A 338 -2.16 -2.42 22.30
N VAL A 339 -3.19 -1.78 21.75
CA VAL A 339 -4.37 -1.38 22.54
C VAL A 339 -5.40 -2.50 22.52
N VAL A 340 -5.91 -2.88 23.70
CA VAL A 340 -6.97 -3.87 23.87
C VAL A 340 -8.28 -3.16 24.19
N VAL A 341 -9.34 -3.46 23.45
CA VAL A 341 -10.70 -3.05 23.79
C VAL A 341 -11.47 -4.28 24.25
N HIS A 342 -11.94 -4.23 25.49
CA HIS A 342 -12.77 -5.27 26.08
C HIS A 342 -14.22 -5.16 25.60
N PRO A 343 -15.01 -6.25 25.70
CA PRO A 343 -16.41 -6.24 25.28
C PRO A 343 -17.29 -5.25 26.04
N ASP A 344 -16.91 -4.87 27.25
CA ASP A 344 -17.59 -3.86 28.05
C ASP A 344 -17.24 -2.41 27.63
N GLY A 345 -16.38 -2.24 26.62
CA GLY A 345 -15.87 -0.95 26.15
C GLY A 345 -14.67 -0.43 26.93
N THR A 346 -14.16 -1.19 27.90
CA THR A 346 -12.94 -0.82 28.63
C THR A 346 -11.75 -0.90 27.69
N VAL A 347 -10.98 0.19 27.61
CA VAL A 347 -9.74 0.23 26.83
C VAL A 347 -8.55 0.04 27.77
N HIS A 348 -7.72 -0.96 27.47
CA HIS A 348 -6.53 -1.34 28.23
C HIS A 348 -5.30 -1.30 27.32
N ILE A 349 -4.24 -0.64 27.77
CA ILE A 349 -2.94 -0.60 27.09
C ILE A 349 -1.94 -1.23 28.07
N PRO A 350 -1.24 -2.32 27.68
CA PRO A 350 -0.24 -2.93 28.55
C PRO A 350 0.87 -1.96 28.91
N ASP A 351 1.17 -1.82 30.21
CA ASP A 351 2.32 -1.06 30.71
C ASP A 351 3.58 -1.91 30.62
N VAL A 352 4.15 -1.95 29.41
CA VAL A 352 5.32 -2.75 29.05
C VAL A 352 6.28 -1.90 28.23
N ALA A 353 7.54 -1.85 28.63
CA ALA A 353 8.59 -1.22 27.85
C ALA A 353 9.02 -2.14 26.70
N PRO A 354 9.10 -1.66 25.44
CA PRO A 354 9.57 -2.48 24.34
C PRO A 354 11.07 -2.77 24.46
N ASP A 355 11.51 -3.92 23.93
CA ASP A 355 12.92 -4.17 23.70
C ASP A 355 13.48 -3.17 22.67
N PRO A 356 14.82 -3.05 22.51
CA PRO A 356 15.38 -2.26 21.41
C PRO A 356 14.88 -2.73 20.03
N PRO A 357 14.90 -1.86 19.00
CA PRO A 357 14.48 -2.23 17.65
C PRO A 357 15.36 -3.35 17.07
N LEU A 358 14.80 -4.05 16.08
CA LEU A 358 15.53 -5.05 15.31
C LEU A 358 16.77 -4.41 14.68
N GLY A 359 17.91 -5.10 14.74
CA GLY A 359 19.21 -4.59 14.31
C GLY A 359 20.03 -3.97 15.46
N ALA A 360 19.37 -3.40 16.48
CA ALA A 360 20.01 -2.81 17.66
C ALA A 360 19.98 -3.72 18.89
N ALA A 361 18.99 -4.62 18.96
CA ALA A 361 18.77 -5.46 20.13
C ALA A 361 19.85 -6.53 20.31
N LYS A 362 20.03 -6.94 21.57
CA LYS A 362 20.81 -8.12 21.94
C LYS A 362 19.83 -9.16 22.47
N PRO A 363 19.47 -10.19 21.67
CA PRO A 363 18.54 -11.22 22.11
C PRO A 363 18.97 -11.90 23.42
N PRO A 364 18.03 -12.50 24.18
CA PRO A 364 16.63 -12.77 23.81
C PRO A 364 15.71 -11.55 23.94
N PHE A 365 14.63 -11.55 23.15
CA PHE A 365 13.52 -10.61 23.29
C PHE A 365 12.53 -11.12 24.35
N GLU A 366 11.93 -10.21 25.11
CA GLU A 366 10.95 -10.56 26.13
C GLU A 366 9.60 -10.94 25.48
N THR A 367 9.00 -12.03 25.98
CA THR A 367 7.69 -12.50 25.52
C THR A 367 6.64 -12.17 26.57
N HIS A 368 5.61 -11.44 26.16
CA HIS A 368 4.51 -11.02 27.00
C HIS A 368 3.22 -11.78 26.67
N GLN A 369 2.29 -11.82 27.62
CA GLN A 369 1.02 -12.52 27.46
C GLN A 369 -0.15 -11.68 27.97
N LEU A 370 -1.23 -11.67 27.20
CA LEU A 370 -2.51 -11.04 27.54
C LEU A 370 -3.61 -12.09 27.51
N CYS A 371 -4.48 -12.07 28.51
CA CYS A 371 -5.75 -12.80 28.46
C CYS A 371 -6.77 -11.92 27.77
N LEU A 372 -7.36 -12.43 26.68
CA LEU A 372 -8.35 -11.70 25.90
C LEU A 372 -9.73 -12.31 26.17
N PRO A 373 -10.69 -11.54 26.70
CA PRO A 373 -12.08 -11.96 26.67
C PRO A 373 -12.55 -12.25 25.25
N ASP A 374 -13.60 -13.05 25.14
CA ASP A 374 -14.25 -13.30 23.87
C ASP A 374 -14.82 -12.00 23.29
N GLU A 375 -14.79 -11.84 21.97
CA GLU A 375 -15.20 -10.63 21.25
C GLU A 375 -14.36 -9.37 21.57
N SER A 376 -13.11 -9.50 22.02
CA SER A 376 -12.21 -8.35 22.20
C SER A 376 -11.70 -7.75 20.88
N LEU A 377 -11.35 -6.46 20.87
CA LEU A 377 -10.56 -5.85 19.80
C LEU A 377 -9.10 -5.71 20.21
N LEU A 378 -8.20 -6.05 19.30
CA LEU A 378 -6.78 -5.75 19.39
C LEU A 378 -6.43 -4.72 18.31
N VAL A 379 -5.88 -3.57 18.71
CA VAL A 379 -5.51 -2.46 17.84
C VAL A 379 -4.00 -2.31 17.84
N LEU A 380 -3.40 -2.54 16.69
CA LEU A 380 -1.98 -2.42 16.41
C LEU A 380 -1.80 -1.18 15.54
N TYR A 381 -0.81 -0.35 15.84
CA TYR A 381 -0.59 0.92 15.16
C TYR A 381 0.89 1.28 15.15
N THR A 382 1.31 2.04 14.15
CA THR A 382 2.65 2.64 14.12
C THR A 382 2.63 4.03 14.75
N ASP A 383 3.80 4.53 15.12
CA ASP A 383 3.96 5.83 15.77
C ASP A 383 3.42 6.98 14.92
N GLY A 384 3.55 6.96 13.59
CA GLY A 384 2.98 7.99 12.72
C GLY A 384 1.45 8.11 12.75
N LEU A 385 0.73 7.16 13.38
CA LEU A 385 -0.70 7.35 13.70
C LEU A 385 -0.92 8.29 14.91
N VAL A 386 -0.06 8.21 15.92
CA VAL A 386 -0.20 8.91 17.20
C VAL A 386 0.71 10.13 17.33
N GLU A 387 1.83 10.17 16.63
CA GLU A 387 2.77 11.29 16.57
C GLU A 387 2.49 12.20 15.37
N SER A 388 2.77 13.48 15.53
CA SER A 388 2.79 14.44 14.42
C SER A 388 3.69 15.62 14.78
N ALA A 389 3.99 16.51 13.82
CA ALA A 389 4.76 17.73 14.08
C ALA A 389 4.17 18.62 15.20
N THR A 390 2.87 18.47 15.51
CA THR A 390 2.15 19.26 16.52
C THR A 390 1.68 18.47 17.74
N ARG A 391 1.87 17.14 17.75
CA ARG A 391 1.32 16.24 18.78
C ARG A 391 2.35 15.18 19.16
N ASP A 392 2.61 15.05 20.46
CA ASP A 392 3.45 13.97 20.99
C ASP A 392 2.68 12.63 21.07
N ALA A 393 3.43 11.54 21.26
CA ALA A 393 2.90 10.19 21.29
C ALA A 393 1.84 10.00 22.39
N ASP A 394 2.09 10.54 23.59
CA ASP A 394 1.20 10.39 24.75
C ASP A 394 -0.17 11.05 24.50
N GLN A 395 -0.18 12.25 23.93
CA GLN A 395 -1.42 12.94 23.56
C GLN A 395 -2.15 12.20 22.44
N GLY A 396 -1.44 11.68 21.45
CA GLY A 396 -2.02 10.85 20.39
C GLY A 396 -2.63 9.55 20.91
N LEU A 397 -1.95 8.89 21.83
CA LEU A 397 -2.41 7.65 22.46
C LEU A 397 -3.64 7.88 23.33
N GLU A 398 -3.70 8.98 24.08
CA GLU A 398 -4.87 9.34 24.86
C GLU A 398 -6.08 9.67 23.95
N GLN A 399 -5.86 10.33 22.81
CA GLN A 399 -6.90 10.55 21.80
C GLN A 399 -7.40 9.22 21.22
N LEU A 400 -6.49 8.32 20.85
CA LEU A 400 -6.83 6.97 20.37
C LEU A 400 -7.67 6.23 21.40
N ARG A 401 -7.25 6.24 22.67
CA ARG A 401 -7.98 5.63 23.80
C ARG A 401 -9.39 6.20 23.91
N GLN A 402 -9.55 7.52 23.84
CA GLN A 402 -10.85 8.18 23.92
C GLN A 402 -11.77 7.82 22.76
N MET A 403 -11.23 7.70 21.55
CA MET A 403 -12.00 7.30 20.36
C MET A 403 -12.48 5.85 20.46
N LEU A 404 -11.59 4.95 20.92
CA LEU A 404 -11.91 3.54 21.13
C LEU A 404 -12.86 3.30 22.32
N SER A 405 -12.89 4.21 23.30
CA SER A 405 -13.80 4.13 24.47
C SER A 405 -15.24 4.56 24.16
N ARG A 406 -15.55 5.03 22.94
CA ARG A 406 -16.89 5.52 22.61
C ARG A 406 -17.89 4.35 22.54
N PRO A 407 -19.14 4.51 23.01
CA PRO A 407 -20.16 3.45 22.94
C PRO A 407 -20.45 2.92 21.53
N ALA A 408 -20.16 3.73 20.49
CA ALA A 408 -20.26 3.34 19.08
C ALA A 408 -19.18 2.30 18.65
N VAL A 409 -18.16 2.07 19.47
CA VAL A 409 -17.07 1.09 19.28
C VAL A 409 -17.31 -0.16 20.16
N GLY A 410 -18.34 -0.15 21.01
CA GLY A 410 -18.69 -1.29 21.84
C GLY A 410 -19.05 -2.52 20.99
N THR A 411 -18.71 -3.71 21.48
CA THR A 411 -18.94 -5.00 20.79
C THR A 411 -20.39 -5.31 20.49
N ALA A 412 -21.34 -4.50 20.97
CA ALA A 412 -22.71 -4.47 20.49
C ALA A 412 -22.82 -4.25 18.96
N CYS A 413 -21.84 -3.58 18.33
CA CYS A 413 -21.75 -3.44 16.88
C CYS A 413 -21.29 -4.74 16.17
N PHE A 414 -20.55 -5.61 16.88
CA PHE A 414 -19.98 -6.85 16.35
C PHE A 414 -20.77 -8.11 16.73
N ALA A 415 -21.85 -7.96 17.51
CA ALA A 415 -22.79 -9.03 17.88
C ALA A 415 -23.59 -9.61 16.69
N ALA A 416 -23.39 -9.08 15.47
CA ALA A 416 -23.99 -9.63 14.27
C ALA A 416 -23.29 -10.95 13.89
N ALA A 417 -24.08 -12.02 13.71
CA ALA A 417 -23.58 -13.32 13.25
C ALA A 417 -23.05 -13.32 11.80
N ASP A 418 -23.12 -12.17 11.10
CA ASP A 418 -22.72 -12.02 9.70
C ASP A 418 -21.31 -11.43 9.59
N GLU A 419 -20.42 -12.21 8.99
CA GLU A 419 -19.02 -11.87 8.77
C GLU A 419 -18.82 -10.62 7.89
N ASP A 420 -19.65 -10.40 6.87
CA ASP A 420 -19.48 -9.24 6.00
C ASP A 420 -19.92 -7.94 6.68
N VAL A 421 -20.81 -8.02 7.67
CA VAL A 421 -21.21 -6.87 8.50
C VAL A 421 -20.05 -6.50 9.43
N ASP A 422 -19.46 -7.49 10.11
CA ASP A 422 -18.36 -7.30 11.05
C ASP A 422 -17.16 -6.60 10.38
N VAL A 423 -16.73 -7.10 9.21
CA VAL A 423 -15.62 -6.49 8.45
C VAL A 423 -15.91 -5.04 8.06
N ARG A 424 -17.14 -4.71 7.62
CA ARG A 424 -17.50 -3.32 7.30
C ARG A 424 -17.46 -2.41 8.53
N CYS A 425 -17.95 -2.88 9.67
CA CYS A 425 -17.88 -2.13 10.92
C CYS A 425 -16.42 -1.87 11.34
N LEU A 426 -15.52 -2.84 11.13
CA LEU A 426 -14.08 -2.65 11.37
C LEU A 426 -13.46 -1.65 10.39
N GLU A 427 -13.85 -1.67 9.12
CA GLU A 427 -13.42 -0.68 8.12
C GLU A 427 -13.86 0.75 8.51
N GLU A 428 -15.12 0.93 8.88
CA GLU A 428 -15.66 2.22 9.35
C GLU A 428 -14.97 2.70 10.64
N LEU A 429 -14.62 1.77 11.54
CA LEU A 429 -13.85 2.08 12.74
C LEU A 429 -12.44 2.55 12.39
N CYS A 430 -11.74 1.86 11.48
CA CYS A 430 -10.44 2.31 11.00
C CYS A 430 -10.52 3.71 10.38
N ASP A 431 -11.51 3.97 9.52
CA ASP A 431 -11.70 5.30 8.90
C ASP A 431 -11.98 6.38 9.93
N THR A 432 -12.75 6.06 10.97
CA THR A 432 -13.04 6.97 12.08
C THR A 432 -11.78 7.29 12.87
N VAL A 433 -10.98 6.28 13.24
CA VAL A 433 -9.70 6.44 13.97
C VAL A 433 -8.73 7.29 13.17
N VAL A 434 -8.50 6.95 11.90
CA VAL A 434 -7.61 7.69 11.00
C VAL A 434 -8.07 9.13 10.83
N SER A 435 -9.36 9.37 10.54
CA SER A 435 -9.86 10.73 10.34
C SER A 435 -9.80 11.61 11.59
N GLY A 436 -9.93 11.00 12.78
CA GLY A 436 -9.85 11.73 14.04
C GLY A 436 -8.41 12.01 14.49
N LEU A 437 -7.47 11.10 14.23
CA LEU A 437 -6.07 11.26 14.61
C LEU A 437 -5.23 12.02 13.57
N LEU A 438 -5.60 11.94 12.29
CA LEU A 438 -4.86 12.52 11.16
C LEU A 438 -5.81 13.34 10.25
N PRO A 439 -6.41 14.44 10.73
CA PRO A 439 -7.33 15.25 9.92
C PRO A 439 -6.65 15.90 8.70
N ASP A 440 -5.37 16.24 8.82
CA ASP A 440 -4.54 16.83 7.77
C ASP A 440 -3.51 15.82 7.22
N HIS A 441 -3.95 14.60 6.91
CA HIS A 441 -3.08 13.50 6.44
C HIS A 441 -2.16 13.88 5.25
N GLU A 442 -2.50 14.87 4.42
CA GLU A 442 -1.62 15.36 3.34
C GLU A 442 -0.34 16.05 3.84
N GLN A 443 -0.28 16.42 5.11
CA GLN A 443 0.82 17.13 5.77
C GLN A 443 1.60 16.24 6.76
N THR A 444 1.30 14.94 6.85
CA THR A 444 2.02 14.04 7.74
C THR A 444 3.46 13.89 7.27
N THR A 445 4.38 13.84 8.23
CA THR A 445 5.81 13.66 7.96
C THR A 445 6.23 12.20 7.94
N ASP A 446 5.35 11.32 8.41
CA ASP A 446 5.61 9.90 8.55
C ASP A 446 4.41 9.08 8.04
N ASP A 447 4.67 7.80 7.78
CA ASP A 447 3.65 6.84 7.45
C ASP A 447 2.82 6.47 8.68
N ALA A 448 1.58 6.06 8.45
CA ALA A 448 0.72 5.53 9.50
C ALA A 448 0.09 4.21 9.10
N GLY A 449 0.46 3.16 9.82
CA GLY A 449 -0.18 1.85 9.81
C GLY A 449 -1.18 1.71 10.96
N LEU A 450 -2.34 1.13 10.65
CA LEU A 450 -3.36 0.74 11.61
C LEU A 450 -3.89 -0.64 11.24
N LEU A 451 -3.90 -1.58 12.19
CA LEU A 451 -4.51 -2.90 12.07
C LEU A 451 -5.42 -3.13 13.27
N ILE A 452 -6.73 -3.25 13.02
CA ILE A 452 -7.73 -3.57 14.04
C ILE A 452 -8.19 -5.01 13.83
N VAL A 453 -8.11 -5.83 14.87
CA VAL A 453 -8.47 -7.24 14.85
C VAL A 453 -9.55 -7.51 15.91
N HIS A 454 -10.72 -7.93 15.46
CA HIS A 454 -11.78 -8.47 16.31
C HIS A 454 -11.52 -9.96 16.55
N THR A 455 -11.30 -10.34 17.80
CA THR A 455 -10.91 -11.69 18.22
C THR A 455 -12.13 -12.50 18.65
N ARG A 456 -12.18 -13.78 18.25
CA ARG A 456 -13.23 -14.73 18.64
C ARG A 456 -12.62 -15.97 19.26
N CYS A 457 -13.25 -16.46 20.32
CA CYS A 457 -12.89 -17.71 20.95
C CYS A 457 -13.45 -18.89 20.16
N THR A 458 -12.78 -20.04 20.30
CA THR A 458 -13.34 -21.28 19.79
C THR A 458 -14.55 -21.69 20.64
N ILE A 459 -15.61 -22.16 19.98
CA ILE A 459 -16.82 -22.66 20.64
C ILE A 459 -16.46 -23.88 21.50
N ALA A 460 -16.93 -23.91 22.75
CA ALA A 460 -16.54 -24.97 23.70
C ALA A 460 -16.93 -26.39 23.24
N GLY A 461 -18.00 -26.54 22.45
CA GLY A 461 -18.41 -27.82 21.88
C GLY A 461 -17.55 -28.32 20.72
N ASP A 462 -16.66 -27.47 20.20
CA ASP A 462 -15.78 -27.74 19.07
C ASP A 462 -14.34 -28.04 19.48
N VAL A 463 -14.03 -28.00 20.78
CA VAL A 463 -12.73 -28.38 21.33
C VAL A 463 -12.92 -29.41 22.40
N VAL A 464 -12.17 -30.51 22.31
CA VAL A 464 -12.10 -31.49 23.38
C VAL A 464 -10.67 -31.89 23.65
N SER A 465 -10.36 -32.24 24.90
CA SER A 465 -9.01 -32.63 25.33
C SER A 465 -9.06 -33.83 26.26
N LEU A 466 -8.09 -34.73 26.10
CA LEU A 466 -7.91 -35.93 26.90
C LEU A 466 -6.45 -36.02 27.34
N ASP A 467 -6.21 -36.02 28.65
CA ASP A 467 -4.92 -36.39 29.20
C ASP A 467 -4.74 -37.91 29.10
N LEU A 468 -3.61 -38.35 28.56
CA LEU A 468 -3.31 -39.74 28.28
C LEU A 468 -2.25 -40.28 29.26
N PRO A 469 -2.33 -41.57 29.64
CA PRO A 469 -1.29 -42.19 30.44
C PRO A 469 0.00 -42.35 29.61
N ASN A 470 1.15 -42.33 30.27
CA ASN A 470 2.43 -42.64 29.64
C ASN A 470 2.72 -44.14 29.66
N ASP A 471 1.82 -44.92 29.07
CA ASP A 471 1.95 -46.37 28.94
C ASP A 471 1.36 -46.89 27.61
N PRO A 472 1.62 -48.16 27.22
CA PRO A 472 1.17 -48.68 25.92
C PRO A 472 -0.35 -48.65 25.67
N ARG A 473 -1.19 -48.44 26.69
CA ARG A 473 -2.65 -48.32 26.53
C ARG A 473 -3.07 -46.97 25.97
N ALA A 474 -2.21 -45.96 26.00
CA ALA A 474 -2.53 -44.59 25.57
C ALA A 474 -3.09 -44.54 24.15
N ALA A 475 -2.48 -45.25 23.20
CA ALA A 475 -2.95 -45.27 21.81
C ALA A 475 -4.33 -45.93 21.67
N GLY A 476 -4.65 -46.92 22.51
CA GLY A 476 -5.99 -47.53 22.55
C GLY A 476 -7.05 -46.55 23.04
N GLN A 477 -6.78 -45.90 24.17
CA GLN A 477 -7.68 -44.90 24.77
C GLN A 477 -7.89 -43.70 23.84
N ALA A 478 -6.82 -43.25 23.18
CA ALA A 478 -6.88 -42.15 22.22
C ALA A 478 -7.78 -42.49 21.02
N ARG A 479 -7.70 -43.72 20.47
CA ARG A 479 -8.58 -44.16 19.38
C ARG A 479 -10.05 -44.26 19.80
N GLU A 480 -10.32 -44.83 20.97
CA GLU A 480 -11.68 -44.93 21.51
C GLU A 480 -12.31 -43.54 21.68
N TYR A 481 -11.55 -42.62 22.26
CA TYR A 481 -11.98 -41.23 22.44
C TYR A 481 -12.24 -40.49 21.12
N VAL A 482 -11.34 -40.63 20.15
CA VAL A 482 -11.50 -40.04 18.81
C VAL A 482 -12.76 -40.56 18.14
N ARG A 483 -13.02 -41.86 18.20
CA ARG A 483 -14.21 -42.47 17.61
C ARG A 483 -15.49 -41.88 18.21
N GLU A 484 -15.60 -41.90 19.53
CA GLU A 484 -16.76 -41.38 20.24
C GLU A 484 -16.98 -39.89 19.94
N GLN A 485 -15.91 -39.10 19.90
CA GLN A 485 -16.02 -37.67 19.63
C GLN A 485 -16.39 -37.35 18.19
N LEU A 486 -15.77 -38.03 17.22
CA LEU A 486 -16.09 -37.81 15.81
C LEU A 486 -17.51 -38.27 15.49
N ASP A 487 -17.98 -39.37 16.07
CA ASP A 487 -19.37 -39.79 15.97
C ASP A 487 -20.32 -38.73 16.56
N ALA A 488 -19.97 -38.17 17.73
CA ALA A 488 -20.75 -37.08 18.36
C ALA A 488 -20.77 -35.79 17.52
N TRP A 489 -19.70 -35.49 16.77
CA TRP A 489 -19.62 -34.37 15.83
C TRP A 489 -20.22 -34.67 14.45
N GLY A 490 -20.67 -35.90 14.20
CA GLY A 490 -21.20 -36.32 12.89
C GLY A 490 -20.14 -36.50 11.81
N LEU A 491 -18.88 -36.74 12.19
CA LEU A 491 -17.70 -36.86 11.33
C LEU A 491 -17.26 -38.33 11.17
N GLY A 492 -18.21 -39.26 11.10
CA GLY A 492 -17.95 -40.70 11.01
C GLY A 492 -17.01 -41.10 9.87
N ASP A 493 -17.06 -40.38 8.74
CA ASP A 493 -16.21 -40.61 7.57
C ASP A 493 -14.71 -40.42 7.86
N LEU A 494 -14.37 -39.58 8.85
CA LEU A 494 -12.99 -39.29 9.21
C LEU A 494 -12.42 -40.26 10.26
N VAL A 495 -13.26 -41.04 10.93
CA VAL A 495 -12.88 -41.89 12.08
C VAL A 495 -11.68 -42.78 11.78
N LEU A 496 -11.70 -43.54 10.69
CA LEU A 496 -10.62 -44.48 10.36
C LEU A 496 -9.28 -43.77 10.14
N THR A 497 -9.31 -42.64 9.44
CA THR A 497 -8.10 -41.86 9.15
C THR A 497 -7.57 -41.17 10.40
N THR A 498 -8.43 -40.54 11.20
CA THR A 498 -8.03 -39.84 12.43
C THR A 498 -7.54 -40.82 13.50
N GLU A 499 -8.16 -42.00 13.64
CA GLU A 499 -7.67 -43.05 14.54
C GLU A 499 -6.25 -43.49 14.18
N LEU A 500 -5.94 -43.65 12.89
CA LEU A 500 -4.61 -44.03 12.43
C LEU A 500 -3.60 -42.92 12.72
N LEU A 501 -3.95 -41.66 12.42
CA LEU A 501 -3.11 -40.50 12.74
C LEU A 501 -2.79 -40.43 14.23
N VAL A 502 -3.82 -40.45 15.09
CA VAL A 502 -3.67 -40.37 16.54
C VAL A 502 -2.87 -41.55 17.08
N SER A 503 -3.09 -42.76 16.57
CA SER A 503 -2.34 -43.95 16.99
C SER A 503 -0.85 -43.82 16.68
N GLU A 504 -0.49 -43.28 15.51
CA GLU A 504 0.92 -43.04 15.15
C GLU A 504 1.54 -41.91 15.98
N LEU A 505 0.82 -40.81 16.18
CA LEU A 505 1.29 -39.68 16.97
C LEU A 505 1.50 -40.06 18.44
N VAL A 506 0.48 -40.60 19.10
CA VAL A 506 0.53 -41.04 20.50
C VAL A 506 1.54 -42.18 20.66
N GLY A 507 1.59 -43.12 19.72
CA GLY A 507 2.59 -44.20 19.72
C GLY A 507 4.03 -43.70 19.64
N ASN A 508 4.29 -42.60 18.93
CA ASN A 508 5.61 -41.96 18.90
C ASN A 508 5.93 -41.23 20.21
N VAL A 509 4.94 -40.54 20.77
CA VAL A 509 5.07 -39.84 22.05
C VAL A 509 5.39 -40.82 23.19
N VAL A 510 4.62 -41.90 23.36
CA VAL A 510 4.87 -42.91 24.40
C VAL A 510 6.24 -43.59 24.26
N ARG A 511 6.78 -43.72 23.05
CA ARG A 511 8.09 -44.35 22.81
C ARG A 511 9.28 -43.42 23.06
N HIS A 512 9.11 -42.11 22.92
CA HIS A 512 10.22 -41.17 22.79
C HIS A 512 10.15 -39.94 23.68
N ALA A 513 9.00 -39.67 24.30
CA ALA A 513 8.74 -38.42 25.02
C ALA A 513 8.60 -38.62 26.53
N LYS A 514 8.36 -37.50 27.23
CA LYS A 514 8.15 -37.43 28.67
C LYS A 514 6.74 -36.90 28.96
N ASP A 515 6.24 -37.22 30.15
CA ASP A 515 5.01 -36.64 30.69
C ASP A 515 5.04 -35.11 30.73
N PRO A 516 3.88 -34.43 30.59
CA PRO A 516 2.54 -35.00 30.38
C PRO A 516 2.23 -35.28 28.88
N VAL A 517 1.40 -36.30 28.62
CA VAL A 517 0.86 -36.59 27.28
C VAL A 517 -0.60 -36.15 27.20
N ARG A 518 -0.96 -35.35 26.20
CA ARG A 518 -2.33 -34.89 25.99
C ARG A 518 -2.72 -34.96 24.53
N LEU A 519 -3.94 -35.43 24.26
CA LEU A 519 -4.60 -35.34 22.96
C LEU A 519 -5.62 -34.18 23.00
N ARG A 520 -5.64 -33.35 21.97
CA ARG A 520 -6.68 -32.34 21.74
C ARG A 520 -7.24 -32.48 20.33
N LEU A 521 -8.55 -32.44 20.22
CA LEU A 521 -9.27 -32.36 18.94
C LEU A 521 -9.97 -31.01 18.86
N LEU A 522 -9.90 -30.40 17.68
CA LEU A 522 -10.52 -29.11 17.37
C LEU A 522 -11.29 -29.23 16.04
N ARG A 523 -12.57 -28.86 16.06
CA ARG A 523 -13.44 -28.81 14.88
C ARG A 523 -13.65 -27.35 14.47
N SER A 524 -13.22 -26.98 13.27
CA SER A 524 -13.45 -25.64 12.72
C SER A 524 -13.68 -25.72 11.22
N ARG A 525 -12.94 -24.96 10.40
CA ARG A 525 -12.89 -25.12 8.93
C ARG A 525 -12.28 -26.46 8.52
N SER A 526 -11.53 -27.08 9.42
CA SER A 526 -10.85 -28.37 9.29
C SER A 526 -10.93 -29.10 10.64
N LEU A 527 -10.73 -30.41 10.62
CA LEU A 527 -10.51 -31.19 11.83
C LEU A 527 -9.02 -31.15 12.16
N ILE A 528 -8.70 -30.65 13.35
CA ILE A 528 -7.33 -30.49 13.83
C ILE A 528 -7.12 -31.44 14.99
N CYS A 529 -6.06 -32.23 14.92
CA CYS A 529 -5.65 -33.15 15.97
C CYS A 529 -4.26 -32.78 16.46
N GLU A 530 -4.13 -32.58 17.77
CA GLU A 530 -2.91 -32.14 18.44
C GLU A 530 -2.53 -33.13 19.54
N VAL A 531 -1.27 -33.57 19.52
CA VAL A 531 -0.71 -34.44 20.55
C VAL A 531 0.48 -33.74 21.20
N TYR A 532 0.35 -33.51 22.50
CA TYR A 532 1.33 -32.81 23.33
C TYR A 532 2.21 -33.80 24.08
N ASP A 533 3.46 -33.41 24.27
CA ASP A 533 4.41 -34.14 25.11
C ASP A 533 5.45 -33.20 25.75
N GLY A 534 6.08 -33.64 26.85
CA GLY A 534 7.10 -32.87 27.58
C GLY A 534 8.51 -32.92 26.98
N SER A 535 8.67 -33.29 25.70
CA SER A 535 9.97 -33.36 25.01
C SER A 535 10.19 -32.15 24.11
N LEU A 536 11.43 -31.66 24.07
CA LEU A 536 11.87 -30.63 23.12
C LEU A 536 12.57 -31.22 21.88
N THR A 537 12.52 -32.55 21.71
CA THR A 537 13.21 -33.20 20.58
C THR A 537 12.49 -32.97 19.25
N THR A 538 13.22 -32.52 18.23
CA THR A 538 12.65 -32.31 16.90
C THR A 538 12.22 -33.62 16.22
N PRO A 539 10.94 -33.76 15.82
CA PRO A 539 10.51 -34.91 15.05
C PRO A 539 11.19 -34.90 13.67
N ARG A 540 11.82 -36.01 13.29
CA ARG A 540 12.45 -36.18 11.97
C ARG A 540 11.72 -37.27 11.20
N ILE A 541 11.27 -36.96 9.98
CA ILE A 541 10.79 -37.97 9.04
C ILE A 541 11.99 -38.87 8.71
N ARG A 542 11.85 -40.17 8.95
CA ARG A 542 12.84 -41.16 8.53
C ARG A 542 12.36 -41.82 7.25
N HIS A 543 13.24 -41.98 6.26
CA HIS A 543 12.96 -42.82 5.11
C HIS A 543 13.29 -44.27 5.48
N ALA A 544 12.31 -44.96 6.04
CA ALA A 544 12.42 -46.37 6.40
C ALA A 544 12.55 -47.23 5.14
N SER A 545 13.50 -48.16 5.13
CA SER A 545 13.64 -49.19 4.09
C SER A 545 12.44 -50.16 4.11
N TYR A 546 12.26 -50.94 3.04
CA TYR A 546 11.22 -51.98 2.97
C TYR A 546 11.30 -53.00 4.13
N THR A 547 12.50 -53.20 4.69
CA THR A 547 12.79 -54.15 5.78
C THR A 547 12.69 -53.55 7.18
N ASP A 548 12.47 -52.24 7.32
CA ASP A 548 12.47 -51.58 8.62
C ASP A 548 11.09 -51.70 9.29
N GLU A 549 11.05 -52.21 10.52
CA GLU A 549 9.83 -52.37 11.33
C GLU A 549 9.35 -51.04 11.98
N GLY A 550 10.09 -49.94 11.79
CA GLY A 550 9.79 -48.62 12.36
C GLY A 550 10.17 -47.46 11.46
N GLY A 551 9.76 -46.24 11.81
CA GLY A 551 10.14 -45.02 11.09
C GLY A 551 9.18 -44.57 9.98
N ARG A 552 8.07 -45.28 9.75
CA ARG A 552 7.03 -44.92 8.76
C ARG A 552 5.91 -44.03 9.31
N GLY A 553 5.78 -43.89 10.64
CA GLY A 553 4.65 -43.20 11.27
C GLY A 553 4.46 -41.76 10.77
N LEU A 554 5.52 -40.96 10.69
CA LEU A 554 5.42 -39.59 10.16
C LEU A 554 5.15 -39.53 8.64
N GLN A 555 5.48 -40.58 7.88
CA GLN A 555 5.12 -40.66 6.47
C GLN A 555 3.61 -40.91 6.30
N LEU A 556 3.02 -41.76 7.15
CA LEU A 556 1.57 -41.96 7.21
C LEU A 556 0.87 -40.67 7.62
N VAL A 557 1.39 -39.98 8.64
CA VAL A 557 0.87 -38.66 9.05
C VAL A 557 0.89 -37.67 7.90
N ALA A 558 2.00 -37.59 7.17
CA ALA A 558 2.12 -36.72 6.01
C ALA A 558 1.19 -37.10 4.85
N ALA A 559 0.91 -38.38 4.65
CA ALA A 559 0.05 -38.86 3.56
C ALA A 559 -1.45 -38.71 3.86
N LEU A 560 -1.83 -38.71 5.13
CA LEU A 560 -3.23 -38.71 5.58
C LEU A 560 -3.70 -37.35 6.11
N SER A 561 -2.80 -36.38 6.24
CA SER A 561 -3.12 -35.02 6.68
C SER A 561 -2.94 -34.04 5.52
N ARG A 562 -3.81 -33.04 5.43
CA ARG A 562 -3.64 -31.91 4.51
C ARG A 562 -2.40 -31.09 4.86
N ARG A 563 -2.23 -30.83 6.16
CA ARG A 563 -1.06 -30.17 6.76
C ARG A 563 -0.74 -30.86 8.07
N TRP A 564 0.53 -30.82 8.45
CA TRP A 564 0.98 -31.25 9.76
C TRP A 564 2.26 -30.51 10.10
N GLY A 565 2.56 -30.43 11.39
CA GLY A 565 3.74 -29.73 11.87
C GLY A 565 4.05 -30.05 13.32
N ALA A 566 5.11 -29.44 13.82
CA ALA A 566 5.48 -29.49 15.21
C ALA A 566 5.61 -28.06 15.74
N ARG A 567 5.00 -27.83 16.89
CA ARG A 567 5.04 -26.59 17.62
C ARG A 567 5.79 -26.80 18.92
N TYR A 568 6.75 -25.93 19.22
CA TYR A 568 7.46 -25.97 20.49
C TYR A 568 6.79 -25.04 21.49
N LEU A 569 6.67 -25.51 22.71
CA LEU A 569 6.15 -24.80 23.88
C LEU A 569 7.27 -24.71 24.90
N HIS A 570 7.09 -23.87 25.93
CA HIS A 570 8.15 -23.66 26.93
C HIS A 570 8.58 -24.95 27.66
N ASP A 571 7.66 -25.89 27.85
CA ASP A 571 7.79 -27.11 28.64
C ASP A 571 7.62 -28.39 27.81
N GLY A 572 7.56 -28.26 26.48
CA GLY A 572 7.30 -29.42 25.63
C GLY A 572 7.08 -29.07 24.17
N LYS A 573 6.37 -29.95 23.47
CA LYS A 573 5.98 -29.73 22.08
C LYS A 573 4.59 -30.27 21.83
N CYS A 574 4.01 -29.83 20.73
CA CYS A 574 2.78 -30.33 20.17
C CYS A 574 3.03 -30.76 18.72
N ILE A 575 2.69 -32.00 18.36
CA ILE A 575 2.59 -32.41 16.97
C ILE A 575 1.13 -32.29 16.56
N TRP A 576 0.88 -31.58 15.47
CA TRP A 576 -0.47 -31.29 15.00
C TRP A 576 -0.68 -31.78 13.58
N THR A 577 -1.93 -32.11 13.27
CA THR A 577 -2.39 -32.57 11.96
C THR A 577 -3.71 -31.89 11.62
N GLU A 578 -3.94 -31.67 10.34
CA GLU A 578 -5.13 -31.03 9.80
C GLU A 578 -5.75 -31.92 8.73
N GLN A 579 -7.06 -32.18 8.84
CA GLN A 579 -7.86 -32.94 7.89
C GLN A 579 -9.02 -32.06 7.39
N ASP A 580 -9.34 -32.16 6.11
CA ASP A 580 -10.51 -31.47 5.56
C ASP A 580 -11.79 -32.09 6.14
N LEU A 581 -12.77 -31.24 6.45
CA LEU A 581 -14.10 -31.72 6.80
C LEU A 581 -14.83 -32.19 5.54
N PRO A 582 -15.69 -33.23 5.64
CA PRO A 582 -16.55 -33.62 4.54
C PRO A 582 -17.41 -32.43 4.08
N PRO A 583 -17.64 -32.25 2.77
CA PRO A 583 -18.55 -31.22 2.28
C PRO A 583 -19.94 -31.45 2.89
N THR A 584 -20.49 -30.38 3.47
CA THR A 584 -21.83 -30.37 4.10
C THR A 584 -22.97 -30.49 3.09
#